data_AF-A0A7G8ZID1-F1
#
_entry.id   AF-A0A7G8ZID1-F1
#
_cell.length_a   1.000
_cell.length_b   1.000
_cell.length_c   1.000
_cell.angle_alpha   90.00
_cell.angle_beta   90.00
_cell.angle_gamma   90.00
#
_symmetry.space_group_name_H-M   'P 1'
#
loop_
_entity.id
_entity.type
_entity.pdbx_description
1 polymer ?
#
loop_
_entity_poly.entity_id
_entity_poly.type
_entity_poly.pdbx_seq_one_letter_code
_entity_poly.pdbx_strand_id
1 'polypeptide(L)'
;MGPDVLAPLTVFGSVVLIVWIVYHHGAKNRREVLETVRQAAQSGTQLTPDVIKALGMPQKKKGGDIRAGIILLAIAAAFITLGYTIGAVENDFEALGIMAGVASFPGFVGIALIVMGVMFRDKPNDAE
;
A
#
# COMPACT_ATOMS: atom_id res chain seq x y z
N MET A 1 -16.74 -25.28 13.16
CA MET A 1 -15.77 -24.34 13.76
C MET A 1 -16.51 -23.58 14.85
N GLY A 2 -15.96 -23.51 16.06
CA GLY A 2 -16.60 -22.77 17.16
C GLY A 2 -16.62 -21.25 16.89
N PRO A 3 -17.48 -20.48 17.57
CA PRO A 3 -17.53 -19.02 17.49
C PRO A 3 -16.15 -18.36 17.68
N ASP A 4 -15.33 -18.95 18.55
CA ASP A 4 -14.00 -18.49 18.94
C ASP A 4 -12.98 -18.50 17.79
N VAL A 5 -13.21 -19.32 16.76
CA VAL A 5 -12.36 -19.39 15.56
C VAL A 5 -12.94 -18.54 14.42
N LEU A 6 -14.27 -18.42 14.34
CA LEU A 6 -14.95 -17.64 13.31
C LEU A 6 -14.75 -16.13 13.48
N ALA A 7 -14.72 -15.63 14.72
CA ALA A 7 -14.58 -14.20 14.99
C ALA A 7 -13.22 -13.62 14.53
N PRO A 8 -12.06 -14.21 14.85
CA PRO A 8 -10.78 -13.73 14.32
C PRO A 8 -10.69 -13.88 12.80
N LEU A 9 -11.15 -15.02 12.26
CA LEU A 9 -11.04 -15.33 10.84
C LEU A 9 -11.82 -14.35 9.96
N THR A 10 -12.99 -13.91 10.42
CA THR A 10 -13.81 -12.93 9.69
C THR A 10 -13.18 -11.55 9.67
N VAL A 11 -12.62 -11.09 10.80
CA VAL A 11 -11.94 -9.79 10.87
C VAL A 11 -10.69 -9.79 9.99
N PHE A 12 -9.78 -10.76 10.15
CA PHE A 12 -8.56 -10.82 9.33
C PHE A 12 -8.86 -11.12 7.86
N GLY A 13 -9.84 -11.99 7.59
CA GLY A 13 -10.27 -12.32 6.23
C GLY A 13 -10.82 -11.11 5.47
N SER A 14 -11.53 -10.21 6.15
CA SER A 14 -12.07 -8.99 5.53
C SER A 14 -10.96 -8.07 5.00
N VAL A 15 -9.86 -7.93 5.75
CA VAL A 15 -8.69 -7.10 5.35
C VAL A 15 -8.04 -7.69 4.10
N VAL A 16 -7.79 -9.00 4.08
CA VAL A 16 -7.21 -9.69 2.93
C VAL A 16 -8.09 -9.53 1.69
N LEU A 17 -9.41 -9.66 1.86
CA LEU A 17 -10.38 -9.56 0.78
C LEU A 17 -10.42 -8.14 0.20
N ILE A 18 -10.42 -7.10 1.04
CA ILE A 18 -10.37 -5.70 0.59
C ILE A 18 -9.09 -5.43 -0.20
N VAL A 19 -7.93 -5.84 0.33
CA VAL A 19 -6.63 -5.66 -0.35
C VAL A 19 -6.62 -6.38 -1.70
N TRP A 20 -7.12 -7.62 -1.74
CA TRP A 20 -7.20 -8.40 -2.96
C TRP A 20 -8.08 -7.73 -4.03
N ILE A 21 -9.26 -7.22 -3.65
CA ILE A 21 -10.17 -6.52 -4.58
C ILE A 21 -9.49 -5.27 -5.17
N VAL A 22 -8.89 -4.44 -4.32
CA VAL A 22 -8.23 -3.19 -4.75
C VAL A 22 -7.07 -3.49 -5.69
N TYR A 23 -6.24 -4.48 -5.34
CA TYR A 23 -5.10 -4.89 -6.16
C TYR A 23 -5.54 -5.49 -7.50
N HIS A 24 -6.56 -6.35 -7.49
CA HIS A 24 -7.08 -7.01 -8.68
C HIS A 24 -7.68 -5.99 -9.67
N HIS A 25 -8.49 -5.04 -9.20
CA HIS A 25 -9.05 -3.99 -10.05
C HIS A 25 -7.96 -3.04 -10.59
N GLY A 26 -6.98 -2.68 -9.77
CA GLY A 26 -5.85 -1.85 -10.21
C GLY A 26 -5.04 -2.54 -11.32
N ALA A 27 -4.78 -3.85 -11.19
CA ALA A 27 -4.07 -4.63 -12.19
C ALA A 27 -4.86 -4.76 -13.50
N LYS A 28 -6.19 -4.94 -13.41
CA LYS A 28 -7.08 -5.02 -14.57
C LYS A 28 -7.11 -3.70 -15.37
N ASN A 29 -7.32 -2.57 -14.70
CA ASN A 29 -7.34 -1.25 -15.36
C ASN A 29 -6.02 -0.96 -16.11
N ARG A 30 -4.89 -1.39 -15.54
CA ARG A 30 -3.57 -1.18 -16.15
C ARG A 30 -3.39 -2.00 -17.43
N ARG A 31 -3.96 -3.21 -17.47
CA ARG A 31 -3.93 -4.06 -18.67
C ARG A 31 -4.77 -3.47 -19.80
N GLU A 32 -5.96 -2.98 -19.48
CA GLU A 32 -6.87 -2.37 -20.47
C GLU A 32 -6.28 -1.10 -21.11
N VAL A 33 -5.61 -0.25 -20.32
CA VAL A 33 -4.91 0.93 -20.83
C VAL A 33 -3.75 0.53 -21.77
N LEU A 34 -2.96 -0.47 -21.40
CA LEU A 34 -1.84 -0.96 -22.23
C LEU A 34 -2.33 -1.62 -23.53
N GLU A 35 -3.46 -2.32 -23.48
CA GLU A 35 -4.08 -2.92 -24.65
C GLU A 35 -4.57 -1.85 -25.64
N THR A 36 -5.16 -0.77 -25.12
CA THR A 36 -5.56 0.40 -25.92
C THR A 36 -4.35 1.06 -26.59
N VAL A 37 -3.26 1.27 -25.83
CA VAL A 37 -1.99 1.80 -26.39
C VAL A 37 -1.43 0.88 -27.47
N ARG A 38 -1.47 -0.43 -27.26
CA ARG A 38 -0.97 -1.43 -28.22
C ARG A 38 -1.80 -1.43 -29.51
N GLN A 39 -3.12 -1.32 -29.41
CA GLN A 39 -3.99 -1.17 -30.57
C GLN A 39 -3.70 0.13 -31.32
N ALA A 40 -3.60 1.26 -30.62
CA ALA A 40 -3.28 2.56 -31.24
C ALA A 40 -1.90 2.57 -31.95
N ALA A 41 -0.91 1.87 -31.41
CA ALA A 41 0.40 1.71 -32.03
C ALA A 41 0.37 0.84 -33.31
N GLN A 42 -0.47 -0.19 -33.35
CA GLN A 42 -0.63 -1.05 -34.54
C GLN A 42 -1.37 -0.37 -35.69
N SER A 43 -2.23 0.61 -35.38
CA SER A 43 -2.97 1.41 -36.37
C SER A 43 -2.11 2.39 -37.17
N GLY A 44 -0.78 2.41 -37.00
CA GLY A 44 0.14 3.30 -37.72
C GLY A 44 0.07 4.77 -37.30
N THR A 45 -0.64 5.09 -36.22
CA THR A 45 -0.68 6.44 -35.66
C THR A 45 0.63 6.73 -34.95
N GLN A 46 1.35 7.77 -35.35
CA GLN A 46 2.55 8.22 -34.62
C GLN A 46 2.12 8.70 -33.23
N LEU A 47 2.39 7.87 -32.22
CA LEU A 47 2.10 8.22 -30.83
C LEU A 47 3.15 9.25 -30.37
N THR A 48 2.83 10.54 -30.54
CA THR A 48 3.64 11.64 -30.01
C THR A 48 3.78 11.50 -28.48
N PRO A 49 4.93 11.82 -27.87
CA PRO A 49 5.19 11.64 -26.43
C PRO A 49 4.11 12.21 -25.50
N ASP A 50 3.43 13.29 -25.92
CA ASP A 50 2.33 13.90 -25.16
C ASP A 50 1.07 13.05 -25.08
N VAL A 51 0.77 12.28 -26.13
CA VAL A 51 -0.37 11.34 -26.16
C VAL A 51 -0.10 10.16 -25.24
N ILE A 52 1.15 9.67 -25.19
CA ILE A 52 1.54 8.58 -24.28
C ILE A 52 1.47 9.03 -22.81
N LYS A 53 1.82 10.30 -22.52
CA LYS A 53 1.61 10.91 -21.20
C LYS A 53 0.11 11.06 -20.87
N ALA A 54 -0.70 11.47 -21.84
CA ALA A 54 -2.15 11.64 -21.67
C ALA A 54 -2.91 10.30 -21.51
N LEU A 55 -2.40 9.22 -22.10
CA LEU A 55 -2.94 7.85 -22.00
C LEU A 55 -2.74 7.20 -20.61
N GLY A 56 -2.22 7.94 -19.64
CA GLY A 56 -2.17 7.48 -18.25
C GLY A 56 -1.04 6.52 -17.96
N MET A 57 0.09 6.62 -18.69
CA MET A 57 1.34 6.01 -18.23
C MET A 57 1.56 6.43 -16.77
N PRO A 58 1.66 5.48 -15.81
CA PRO A 58 1.72 5.80 -14.41
C PRO A 58 3.00 6.59 -14.15
N GLN A 59 2.85 7.91 -14.06
CA GLN A 59 3.88 8.80 -13.56
C GLN A 59 4.15 8.33 -12.13
N LYS A 60 5.42 8.03 -11.82
CA LYS A 60 5.83 7.74 -10.44
C LYS A 60 5.41 8.96 -9.61
N LYS A 61 4.32 8.84 -8.84
CA LYS A 61 3.77 9.97 -8.07
C LYS A 61 4.89 10.47 -7.16
N LYS A 62 5.38 11.69 -7.39
CA LYS A 62 6.34 12.35 -6.49
C LYS A 62 5.70 12.35 -5.10
N GLY A 63 6.35 11.70 -4.12
CA GLY A 63 5.84 11.54 -2.75
C GLY A 63 4.93 10.34 -2.49
N GLY A 64 4.75 9.42 -3.45
CA GLY A 64 4.01 8.17 -3.24
C GLY A 64 4.57 7.34 -2.09
N ASP A 65 5.90 7.30 -1.99
CA ASP A 65 6.62 6.52 -0.97
C ASP A 65 6.39 7.11 0.44
N ILE A 66 6.44 8.44 0.61
CA ILE A 66 6.14 9.08 1.91
C ILE A 66 4.71 8.77 2.36
N ARG A 67 3.73 8.92 1.47
CA ARG A 67 2.32 8.66 1.81
C ARG A 67 2.11 7.20 2.21
N ALA A 68 2.67 6.26 1.44
CA ALA A 68 2.62 4.84 1.77
C ALA A 68 3.30 4.55 3.12
N GLY A 69 4.43 5.20 3.39
CA GLY A 69 5.15 5.04 4.65
C GLY A 69 4.38 5.54 5.87
N ILE A 70 3.71 6.69 5.76
CA ILE A 70 2.83 7.23 6.84
C ILE A 70 1.67 6.28 7.11
N ILE A 71 1.05 5.73 6.06
CA ILE A 71 -0.07 4.78 6.22
C ILE A 71 0.41 3.52 6.96
N LEU A 72 1.58 2.98 6.62
CA LEU A 72 2.14 1.81 7.29
C LEU A 72 2.51 2.08 8.76
N LEU A 73 3.05 3.25 9.07
CA LEU A 73 3.28 3.65 10.47
C LEU A 73 1.97 3.75 11.26
N ALA A 74 0.90 4.28 10.65
CA ALA A 74 -0.41 4.35 11.29
C ALA A 74 -0.98 2.95 11.59
N ILE A 75 -0.79 1.99 10.67
CA ILE A 75 -1.19 0.59 10.87
C ILE A 75 -0.39 -0.05 12.01
N ALA A 76 0.92 0.17 12.06
CA ALA A 76 1.76 -0.31 13.16
C ALA A 76 1.30 0.25 14.52
N ALA A 77 1.04 1.56 14.59
CA ALA A 77 0.50 2.19 15.78
C ALA A 77 -0.86 1.59 16.18
N ALA A 78 -1.75 1.33 15.22
CA ALA A 78 -3.04 0.70 15.49
C ALA A 78 -2.90 -0.68 16.13
N PHE A 79 -1.97 -1.53 15.67
CA PHE A 79 -1.71 -2.84 16.28
C PHE A 79 -1.17 -2.71 17.71
N ILE A 80 -0.23 -1.79 17.96
CA ILE A 80 0.28 -1.54 19.32
C ILE A 80 -0.87 -1.09 20.24
N THR A 81 -1.71 -0.17 19.76
CA THR A 81 -2.86 0.34 20.52
C THR A 81 -3.85 -0.78 20.83
N LEU A 82 -4.12 -1.65 19.86
CA LEU A 82 -4.99 -2.82 20.03
C LEU A 82 -4.44 -3.77 21.10
N GLY A 83 -3.16 -4.15 21.01
CA GLY A 83 -2.51 -5.01 22.00
C GLY A 83 -2.54 -4.41 23.41
N TYR A 84 -2.32 -3.10 23.53
CA TYR A 84 -2.44 -2.38 24.79
C TYR A 84 -3.86 -2.43 25.35
N THR A 85 -4.87 -2.18 24.52
CA THR A 85 -6.28 -2.22 24.96
C THR A 85 -6.72 -3.61 25.40
N ILE A 86 -6.29 -4.67 24.69
CA ILE A 86 -6.58 -6.05 25.09
C ILE A 86 -5.96 -6.33 26.45
N GLY A 87 -4.67 -5.99 26.63
CA GLY A 87 -4.00 -6.27 27.89
C GLY A 87 -4.54 -5.47 29.08
N ALA A 88 -5.05 -4.26 28.85
CA ALA A 88 -5.74 -3.49 29.86
C ALA A 88 -7.09 -4.10 30.28
N VAL A 89 -7.81 -4.75 29.36
CA VAL A 89 -9.09 -5.44 29.64
C VAL A 89 -8.85 -6.77 30.35
N GLU A 90 -7.87 -7.54 29.91
CA GLU A 90 -7.58 -8.89 30.43
C GLU A 90 -6.67 -8.88 31.67
N ASN A 91 -6.12 -7.72 32.06
CA ASN A 91 -5.08 -7.57 33.08
C ASN A 91 -3.82 -8.42 32.81
N ASP A 92 -3.51 -8.68 31.54
CA ASP A 92 -2.32 -9.38 31.08
C ASP A 92 -1.76 -8.72 29.81
N PHE A 93 -0.47 -8.36 29.81
CA PHE A 93 0.17 -7.68 28.69
C PHE A 93 0.81 -8.61 27.65
N GLU A 94 0.58 -9.93 27.70
CA GLU A 94 1.06 -10.86 26.67
C GLU A 94 0.57 -10.44 25.26
N ALA A 95 -0.70 -10.03 25.14
CA ALA A 95 -1.28 -9.53 23.90
C ALA A 95 -0.54 -8.31 23.31
N LEU A 96 0.01 -7.43 24.16
CA LEU A 96 0.82 -6.30 23.72
C LEU A 96 2.11 -6.76 23.05
N GLY A 97 2.79 -7.75 23.61
CA GLY A 97 4.03 -8.30 23.05
C GLY A 97 3.82 -8.92 21.67
N ILE A 98 2.75 -9.73 21.53
CA ILE A 98 2.38 -10.35 20.25
C ILE A 98 2.04 -9.28 19.21
N MET A 99 1.18 -8.32 19.57
CA MET A 99 0.77 -7.26 18.65
C MET A 99 1.92 -6.32 18.28
N ALA A 100 2.84 -6.02 19.20
CA ALA A 100 4.05 -5.26 18.91
C ALA A 100 4.96 -6.01 17.91
N GLY A 101 5.08 -7.33 18.03
CA GLY A 101 5.76 -8.17 17.06
C GLY A 101 5.15 -8.06 15.66
N VAL A 102 3.82 -8.15 15.55
CA VAL A 102 3.10 -7.98 14.27
C VAL A 102 3.21 -6.55 13.74
N ALA A 103 3.15 -5.54 14.60
CA ALA A 103 3.28 -4.12 14.26
C ALA A 103 4.67 -3.76 13.71
N SER A 104 5.70 -4.51 14.10
CA SER A 104 7.08 -4.24 13.67
C SER A 104 7.25 -4.30 12.14
N PHE A 105 6.53 -5.20 11.47
CA PHE A 105 6.58 -5.34 10.01
C PHE A 105 6.13 -4.07 9.28
N PRO A 106 4.87 -3.60 9.42
CA PRO A 106 4.47 -2.35 8.82
C PRO A 106 5.22 -1.15 9.42
N GLY A 107 5.63 -1.19 10.69
CA GLY A 107 6.36 -0.11 11.33
C GLY A 107 7.70 0.18 10.65
N PHE A 108 8.54 -0.85 10.47
CA PHE A 108 9.84 -0.70 9.83
C PHE A 108 9.72 -0.39 8.34
N VAL A 109 8.78 -1.01 7.62
CA VAL A 109 8.53 -0.68 6.20
C VAL A 109 8.06 0.78 6.08
N GLY A 110 7.20 1.24 6.98
CA GLY A 110 6.72 2.61 7.02
C GLY A 110 7.84 3.62 7.20
N ILE A 111 8.73 3.38 8.17
CA ILE A 111 9.93 4.18 8.41
C ILE A 111 10.83 4.18 7.17
N ALA A 112 11.10 3.02 6.57
CA ALA A 112 11.96 2.91 5.40
C ALA A 112 11.41 3.74 4.22
N LEU A 113 10.11 3.66 3.94
CA LEU A 113 9.48 4.43 2.87
C LEU A 113 9.48 5.94 3.13
N ILE A 114 9.33 6.37 4.38
CA ILE A 114 9.45 7.79 4.74
C ILE A 114 10.89 8.27 4.60
N VAL A 115 11.86 7.53 5.11
CA VAL A 115 13.29 7.86 5.02
C VAL A 115 13.70 7.96 3.55
N MET A 116 13.33 6.98 2.73
CA MET A 116 13.56 7.03 1.29
C MET A 116 12.87 8.24 0.66
N GLY A 117 11.61 8.48 1.01
CA GLY A 117 10.85 9.59 0.46
C GLY A 117 11.38 10.96 0.84
N VAL A 118 12.01 11.12 2.01
CA VAL A 118 12.63 12.38 2.47
C VAL A 118 14.04 12.53 1.89
N MET A 119 14.87 11.48 1.93
CA MET A 119 16.27 11.53 1.45
C MET A 119 16.39 11.58 -0.08
N PHE A 120 15.50 10.90 -0.80
CA PHE A 120 15.49 10.90 -2.27
C PHE A 120 14.54 11.93 -2.88
N ARG A 121 14.02 12.88 -2.08
CA ARG A 121 13.14 13.96 -2.57
C ARG A 121 13.90 15.00 -3.39
N ASP A 122 15.20 15.14 -3.13
CA ASP A 122 16.04 16.18 -3.68
C ASP A 122 16.98 15.63 -4.76
N LYS A 123 16.42 15.51 -5.95
CA LYS A 123 17.16 15.83 -7.18
C LYS A 123 16.16 16.39 -8.19
N PRO A 124 16.01 17.73 -8.25
CA PRO A 124 15.51 18.34 -9.46
C PRO A 124 16.47 17.89 -10.57
N ASN A 125 15.96 17.19 -11.58
CA ASN A 125 16.66 17.13 -12.86
C ASN A 125 16.49 18.52 -13.49
N ASP A 126 17.28 19.47 -13.00
CA ASP A 126 17.63 20.69 -13.71
C ASP A 126 18.91 20.33 -14.49
N ALA A 127 18.75 19.47 -15.49
CA ALA A 127 19.78 19.18 -16.46
C ALA A 127 19.10 18.98 -17.81
N GLU A 128 19.33 19.98 -18.66
CA GLU A 128 19.10 20.08 -20.12
C GLU A 128 17.71 20.52 -20.60
#